data_AF-A0A3P9DKL8-F1
#
_entry.id   AF-A0A3P9DKL8-F1
#
_cell.length_a   1.000
_cell.length_b   1.000
_cell.length_c   1.000
_cell.angle_alpha   90.00
_cell.angle_beta   90.00
_cell.angle_gamma   90.00
#
_symmetry.space_group_name_H-M   'P 1'
#
loop_
_entity.id
_entity.type
_entity.pdbx_description
1 polymer ?
#
loop_
_entity_poly.entity_id
_entity_poly.type
_entity_poly.pdbx_seq_one_letter_code
_entity_poly.pdbx_strand_id
1 'polypeptide(L)'
;MGLRSGDWLGHSRTFKCFLRSHSFVARAVCFGSLSCWKTQPRFIFKVLTDGRRFWLKISRYMAPFILSLTRISHFVSKNKSMCVHLKKPSGADLWIEELENTKYNGDDDEVNAWGKFYLPKIVKMQVIGVVKGTSCPCDELVLMTCEDKKLYGYDGEELHLVASSFLELCDKTIEYPASKRYYNGEAFKDMVRIKMSDVGRKLQEEHKKLVNETQSAFVSLIS
;
A
#
# COMPACT_ATOMS: atom_id res chain seq x y z
N MET A 1 -64.06 -22.71 -9.58
CA MET A 1 -63.78 -21.47 -8.81
C MET A 1 -62.42 -21.67 -8.16
N GLY A 2 -61.33 -20.93 -8.34
CA GLY A 2 -60.94 -19.77 -9.15
C GLY A 2 -59.47 -19.44 -8.80
N LEU A 3 -58.65 -19.12 -9.83
CA LEU A 3 -57.48 -18.21 -9.92
C LEU A 3 -56.36 -18.23 -8.84
N ARG A 4 -55.12 -18.63 -9.22
CA ARG A 4 -53.89 -17.81 -9.55
C ARG A 4 -53.07 -17.31 -8.33
N SER A 5 -51.80 -17.73 -8.17
CA SER A 5 -50.54 -17.12 -8.68
C SER A 5 -49.97 -16.03 -7.74
N GLY A 6 -48.68 -16.11 -7.40
CA GLY A 6 -47.93 -14.96 -6.89
C GLY A 6 -46.79 -15.27 -5.89
N ASP A 7 -45.59 -15.48 -6.45
CA ASP A 7 -44.32 -14.82 -6.11
C ASP A 7 -43.81 -14.75 -4.65
N TRP A 8 -42.70 -15.46 -4.43
CA TRP A 8 -41.75 -15.23 -3.35
C TRP A 8 -40.97 -13.93 -3.60
N LEU A 9 -41.49 -12.80 -3.12
CA LEU A 9 -40.72 -11.56 -3.01
C LEU A 9 -39.97 -11.52 -1.67
N GLY A 10 -38.68 -11.89 -1.73
CA GLY A 10 -37.72 -11.60 -0.67
C GLY A 10 -37.69 -10.10 -0.38
N HIS A 11 -38.14 -9.72 0.81
CA HIS A 11 -38.03 -8.36 1.31
C HIS A 11 -36.56 -8.02 1.58
N SER A 12 -35.92 -7.42 0.57
CA SER A 12 -34.74 -6.59 0.74
C SER A 12 -35.05 -5.47 1.74
N ARG A 13 -34.33 -5.45 2.86
CA ARG A 13 -34.30 -4.28 3.74
C ARG A 13 -33.55 -3.16 3.03
N THR A 14 -34.25 -2.32 2.28
CA THR A 14 -33.69 -1.08 1.76
C THR A 14 -33.52 -0.08 2.90
N PHE A 15 -32.29 0.07 3.39
CA PHE A 15 -31.88 1.24 4.15
C PHE A 15 -31.81 2.42 3.17
N LYS A 16 -32.85 3.26 3.12
CA LYS A 16 -32.77 4.57 2.45
C LYS A 16 -32.20 5.58 3.45
N CYS A 17 -30.90 5.86 3.35
CA CYS A 17 -30.30 6.99 4.02
C CYS A 17 -30.57 8.27 3.22
N PHE A 18 -31.45 9.13 3.73
CA PHE A 18 -31.55 10.52 3.26
C PHE A 18 -30.45 11.34 3.93
N LEU A 19 -29.54 11.89 3.14
CA LEU A 19 -28.57 12.91 3.56
C LEU A 19 -29.22 14.29 3.41
N ARG A 20 -29.60 14.92 4.52
CA ARG A 20 -29.66 16.38 4.60
C ARG A 20 -28.91 16.83 5.85
N SER A 21 -27.83 17.55 5.60
CA SER A 21 -27.14 18.52 6.43
C SER A 21 -27.21 18.33 7.96
N HIS A 22 -26.11 17.85 8.53
CA HIS A 22 -25.68 18.06 9.93
C HIS A 22 -26.70 17.74 11.04
N SER A 23 -27.20 16.51 11.11
CA SER A 23 -27.40 15.73 12.35
C SER A 23 -28.18 14.44 12.02
N PHE A 24 -27.85 13.32 12.68
CA PHE A 24 -28.62 12.07 12.52
C PHE A 24 -29.19 11.66 13.88
N VAL A 25 -30.51 11.75 14.01
CA VAL A 25 -31.27 11.10 15.09
C VAL A 25 -31.69 9.74 14.58
N ALA A 26 -31.06 8.68 15.09
CA ALA A 26 -31.47 7.30 14.80
C ALA A 26 -32.67 6.94 15.70
N ARG A 27 -33.85 6.84 15.11
CA ARG A 27 -35.04 6.33 15.79
C ARG A 27 -35.16 4.83 15.50
N ALA A 28 -34.77 3.99 16.46
CA ALA A 28 -34.99 2.54 16.39
C ALA A 28 -36.43 2.24 16.83
N VAL A 29 -37.22 1.64 15.95
CA VAL A 29 -38.50 1.01 16.34
C VAL A 29 -38.19 -0.43 16.71
N CYS A 30 -38.22 -0.73 18.01
CA CYS A 30 -38.08 -2.09 18.52
C CYS A 30 -39.45 -2.76 18.53
N PHE A 31 -39.65 -3.79 17.70
CA PHE A 31 -40.67 -4.82 17.97
C PHE A 31 -39.96 -6.05 18.52
N GLY A 32 -40.37 -6.44 19.73
CA GLY A 32 -39.71 -7.45 20.53
C GLY A 32 -39.85 -8.87 19.98
N SER A 33 -38.86 -9.70 20.29
CA SER A 33 -39.07 -10.98 20.97
C SER A 33 -37.74 -11.60 21.34
N LEU A 34 -37.69 -12.18 22.54
CA LEU A 34 -36.58 -12.97 23.05
C LEU A 34 -36.47 -14.27 22.25
N SER A 35 -35.30 -14.56 21.68
CA SER A 35 -34.70 -15.90 21.72
C SER A 35 -33.31 -15.94 21.06
N CYS A 36 -32.34 -16.37 21.86
CA CYS A 36 -31.07 -17.02 21.51
C CYS A 36 -30.63 -17.06 20.03
N TRP A 37 -29.54 -16.36 19.72
CA TRP A 37 -28.33 -17.03 19.21
C TRP A 37 -27.07 -16.39 19.79
N LYS A 38 -26.36 -17.18 20.61
CA LYS A 38 -24.97 -16.94 21.00
C LYS A 38 -24.08 -17.27 19.80
N THR A 39 -23.83 -16.27 18.96
CA THR A 39 -22.56 -16.14 18.25
C THR A 39 -22.24 -14.66 18.31
N GLN A 40 -21.22 -14.31 19.09
CA GLN A 40 -20.92 -12.91 19.37
C GLN A 40 -20.56 -12.15 18.09
N PRO A 41 -21.32 -11.10 17.70
CA PRO A 41 -20.89 -10.19 16.64
C PRO A 41 -19.94 -9.12 17.20
N ARG A 42 -19.14 -9.44 18.23
CA ARG A 42 -18.22 -8.47 18.85
C ARG A 42 -17.03 -8.13 17.97
N PHE A 43 -16.66 -9.00 17.03
CA PHE A 43 -15.53 -8.76 16.12
C PHE A 43 -15.87 -7.69 15.05
N ILE A 44 -17.04 -7.78 14.43
CA ILE A 44 -17.45 -6.89 13.34
C ILE A 44 -17.75 -5.47 13.84
N PHE A 45 -18.33 -5.34 15.04
CA PHE A 45 -18.63 -4.03 15.62
C PHE A 45 -17.37 -3.26 16.08
N LYS A 46 -16.31 -3.97 16.48
CA LYS A 46 -15.04 -3.33 16.87
C LYS A 46 -14.34 -2.76 15.65
N VAL A 47 -14.31 -3.50 14.53
CA VAL A 47 -13.74 -3.04 13.24
C VAL A 47 -14.42 -1.78 12.71
N LEU A 48 -15.76 -1.67 12.80
CA LEU A 48 -16.49 -0.49 12.31
C LEU A 48 -16.31 0.77 13.18
N THR A 49 -16.13 0.59 14.50
CA THR A 49 -15.89 1.69 15.45
C THR A 49 -14.43 2.12 15.46
N ASP A 50 -13.49 1.18 15.33
CA ASP A 50 -12.06 1.47 15.15
C ASP A 50 -11.78 2.15 13.81
N GLY A 51 -12.50 1.79 12.75
CA GLY A 51 -12.40 2.49 11.47
C GLY A 51 -12.68 3.99 11.61
N ARG A 52 -13.78 4.41 12.25
CA ARG A 52 -14.07 5.85 12.47
C ARG A 52 -13.04 6.54 13.35
N ARG A 53 -12.59 5.86 14.42
CA ARG A 53 -11.56 6.38 15.33
C ARG A 53 -10.21 6.50 14.64
N PHE A 54 -9.88 5.60 13.72
CA PHE A 54 -8.69 5.64 12.90
C PHE A 54 -8.69 6.83 11.96
N TRP A 55 -9.80 7.10 11.26
CA TRP A 55 -9.89 8.28 10.39
C TRP A 55 -9.80 9.59 11.17
N LEU A 56 -10.35 9.64 12.38
CA LEU A 56 -10.17 10.78 13.29
C LEU A 56 -8.71 10.91 13.75
N LYS A 57 -8.00 9.80 13.97
CA LYS A 57 -6.56 9.81 14.26
C LYS A 57 -5.78 10.31 13.05
N ILE A 58 -5.96 9.72 11.87
CA ILE A 58 -5.34 10.19 10.62
C ILE A 58 -5.65 11.67 10.43
N SER A 59 -6.90 12.08 10.43
CA SER A 59 -7.31 13.49 10.30
C SER A 59 -6.59 14.44 11.27
N ARG A 60 -6.36 14.01 12.53
CA ARG A 60 -5.56 14.77 13.50
C ARG A 60 -4.06 14.80 13.18
N TYR A 61 -3.49 13.72 12.65
CA TYR A 61 -2.11 13.71 12.14
C TYR A 61 -1.98 14.52 10.83
N MET A 62 -3.06 14.65 10.06
CA MET A 62 -3.14 15.31 8.75
C MET A 62 -3.36 16.83 8.79
N ALA A 63 -3.33 17.48 9.96
CA ALA A 63 -3.36 18.94 10.02
C ALA A 63 -2.13 19.52 9.26
N PRO A 64 -2.29 20.52 8.37
CA PRO A 64 -1.49 20.63 7.14
C PRO A 64 0.00 20.98 7.30
N PHE A 65 0.47 21.23 8.53
CA PHE A 65 1.78 21.85 8.75
C PHE A 65 2.89 20.91 9.26
N ILE A 66 2.60 19.71 9.83
CA ILE A 66 3.67 18.88 10.42
C ILE A 66 3.38 17.36 10.33
N LEU A 67 3.51 16.79 9.14
CA LEU A 67 3.74 15.36 8.95
C LEU A 67 5.22 15.15 8.69
N SER A 68 6.03 15.13 9.75
CA SER A 68 7.41 14.65 9.63
C SER A 68 7.41 13.13 9.58
N LEU A 69 8.44 12.53 8.95
CA LEU A 69 8.60 11.08 8.91
C LEU A 69 8.59 10.46 10.32
N THR A 70 9.13 11.15 11.32
CA THR A 70 9.08 10.74 12.73
C THR A 70 7.66 10.61 13.28
N ARG A 71 6.76 11.54 12.93
CA ARG A 71 5.35 11.45 13.34
C ARG A 71 4.62 10.32 12.65
N ILE A 72 4.98 10.04 11.40
CA ILE A 72 4.42 8.93 10.62
C ILE A 72 4.89 7.60 11.21
N SER A 73 6.19 7.45 11.49
CA SER A 73 6.74 6.30 12.21
C SER A 73 6.02 6.06 13.54
N HIS A 74 5.91 7.08 14.40
CA HIS A 74 5.18 6.97 15.66
C HIS A 74 3.70 6.60 15.45
N PHE A 75 3.06 7.11 14.40
CA PHE A 75 1.69 6.72 14.05
C PHE A 75 1.60 5.23 13.67
N VAL A 76 2.52 4.73 12.86
CA VAL A 76 2.58 3.32 12.46
C VAL A 76 2.75 2.44 13.68
N SER A 77 3.75 2.70 14.53
CA SER A 77 3.98 1.93 15.76
C SER A 77 2.76 1.93 16.70
N LYS A 78 2.06 3.07 16.83
CA LYS A 78 0.87 3.18 17.69
C LYS A 78 -0.36 2.46 17.15
N ASN A 79 -0.45 2.24 15.83
CA ASN A 79 -1.61 1.62 15.19
C ASN A 79 -1.24 0.34 14.45
N LYS A 80 -0.16 -0.34 14.89
CA LYS A 80 0.30 -1.62 14.37
C LYS A 80 -0.82 -2.67 14.39
N SER A 81 -0.84 -3.53 13.37
CA SER A 81 -1.83 -4.59 13.17
C SER A 81 -3.28 -4.10 12.99
N MET A 82 -3.44 -2.81 12.72
CA MET A 82 -4.74 -2.26 12.38
C MET A 82 -4.98 -2.42 10.88
N CYS A 83 -6.14 -2.96 10.53
CA CYS A 83 -6.56 -3.21 9.16
C CYS A 83 -7.56 -2.15 8.66
N VAL A 84 -7.36 -1.69 7.43
CA VAL A 84 -8.18 -0.70 6.75
C VAL A 84 -8.65 -1.26 5.42
N HIS A 85 -9.95 -1.55 5.34
CA HIS A 85 -10.57 -1.95 4.09
C HIS A 85 -10.63 -0.78 3.10
N LEU A 86 -9.99 -0.95 1.95
CA LEU A 86 -9.92 0.03 0.87
C LEU A 86 -11.20 0.00 0.04
N LYS A 87 -11.67 1.18 -0.39
CA LYS A 87 -12.72 1.30 -1.39
C LYS A 87 -12.18 1.03 -2.79
N LYS A 88 -10.92 1.40 -3.03
CA LYS A 88 -10.21 1.20 -4.30
C LYS A 88 -8.73 0.85 -4.04
N PRO A 89 -8.19 -0.23 -4.63
CA PRO A 89 -8.92 -1.28 -5.36
C PRO A 89 -9.91 -2.03 -4.45
N SER A 90 -10.99 -2.56 -5.03
CA SER A 90 -12.04 -3.25 -4.26
C SER A 90 -11.53 -4.60 -3.76
N GLY A 91 -11.85 -4.95 -2.51
CA GLY A 91 -11.39 -6.19 -1.88
C GLY A 91 -9.97 -6.11 -1.30
N ALA A 92 -9.28 -4.97 -1.45
CA ALA A 92 -7.97 -4.77 -0.87
C ALA A 92 -8.02 -4.25 0.56
N ASP A 93 -7.06 -4.70 1.37
CA ASP A 93 -6.90 -4.34 2.78
C ASP A 93 -5.51 -3.75 3.01
N LEU A 94 -5.44 -2.56 3.60
CA LEU A 94 -4.21 -1.98 4.11
C LEU A 94 -4.01 -2.39 5.57
N TRP A 95 -2.93 -3.11 5.83
CA TRP A 95 -2.47 -3.48 7.16
C TRP A 95 -1.37 -2.50 7.60
N ILE A 96 -1.62 -1.73 8.65
CA ILE A 96 -0.62 -0.82 9.22
C ILE A 96 0.42 -1.67 9.95
N GLU A 97 1.62 -1.68 9.41
CA GLU A 97 2.72 -2.53 9.87
C GLU A 97 4.05 -1.81 9.70
N GLU A 98 4.97 -2.07 10.63
CA GLU A 98 6.35 -1.64 10.51
C GLU A 98 7.11 -2.55 9.53
N LEU A 99 8.26 -2.08 9.04
CA LEU A 99 9.14 -2.83 8.14
C LEU A 99 9.41 -4.26 8.61
N GLU A 100 9.62 -4.43 9.92
CA GLU A 100 9.89 -5.72 10.58
C GLU A 100 8.80 -6.78 10.38
N ASN A 101 7.59 -6.38 10.01
CA ASN A 101 6.45 -7.30 9.81
C ASN A 101 6.07 -7.40 8.32
N THR A 102 6.96 -6.95 7.45
CA THR A 102 6.88 -7.16 6.01
C THR A 102 7.84 -8.26 5.57
N LYS A 103 7.72 -8.73 4.33
CA LYS A 103 8.70 -9.66 3.74
C LYS A 103 10.15 -9.11 3.67
N TYR A 104 10.35 -7.81 3.90
CA TYR A 104 11.65 -7.12 3.90
C TYR A 104 12.20 -6.90 5.32
N ASN A 105 11.77 -7.71 6.30
CA ASN A 105 12.27 -7.63 7.67
C ASN A 105 13.81 -7.79 7.72
N GLY A 106 14.49 -6.85 8.37
CA GLY A 106 15.95 -6.84 8.49
C GLY A 106 16.68 -6.33 7.24
N ASP A 107 15.95 -5.93 6.19
CA ASP A 107 16.50 -5.43 4.94
C ASP A 107 16.35 -3.90 4.85
N ASP A 108 16.95 -3.21 5.82
CA ASP A 108 16.98 -1.73 5.84
C ASP A 108 17.69 -1.16 4.60
N ASP A 109 18.62 -1.92 4.03
CA ASP A 109 19.35 -1.55 2.82
C ASP A 109 18.44 -1.51 1.59
N GLU A 110 17.49 -2.45 1.46
CA GLU A 110 16.48 -2.43 0.39
C GLU A 110 15.56 -1.21 0.50
N VAL A 111 15.08 -0.87 1.71
CA VAL A 111 14.26 0.34 1.89
C VAL A 111 15.04 1.61 1.58
N ASN A 112 16.31 1.64 1.97
CA ASN A 112 17.23 2.72 1.64
C ASN A 112 17.51 2.80 0.13
N ALA A 113 17.56 1.66 -0.56
CA ALA A 113 17.71 1.57 -2.01
C ALA A 113 16.50 2.18 -2.74
N TRP A 114 15.27 1.94 -2.27
CA TRP A 114 14.06 2.57 -2.83
C TRP A 114 14.13 4.10 -2.80
N GLY A 115 14.62 4.65 -1.68
CA GLY A 115 14.82 6.09 -1.51
C GLY A 115 15.92 6.69 -2.39
N LYS A 116 16.89 5.88 -2.83
CA LYS A 116 18.07 6.34 -3.60
C LYS A 116 17.96 6.15 -5.10
N PHE A 117 17.35 5.05 -5.54
CA PHE A 117 17.48 4.58 -6.93
C PHE A 117 16.21 4.69 -7.75
N TYR A 118 15.05 4.74 -7.12
CA TYR A 118 13.76 4.78 -7.83
C TYR A 118 13.28 6.22 -8.03
N LEU A 119 13.46 7.11 -7.05
CA LEU A 119 13.02 8.49 -7.17
C LEU A 119 14.12 9.40 -7.73
N PRO A 120 13.76 10.47 -8.48
CA PRO A 120 14.75 11.42 -9.04
C PRO A 120 15.61 12.15 -8.00
N LYS A 121 15.16 12.17 -6.74
CA LYS A 121 15.89 12.73 -5.61
C LYS A 121 16.08 11.65 -4.58
N ILE A 122 17.26 11.63 -3.97
CA ILE A 122 17.53 10.79 -2.81
C ILE A 122 16.63 11.27 -1.66
N VAL A 123 15.80 10.38 -1.15
CA VAL A 123 14.85 10.64 -0.07
C VAL A 123 14.91 9.54 0.97
N LYS A 124 14.43 9.82 2.19
CA LYS A 124 14.23 8.79 3.20
C LYS A 124 12.81 8.24 3.09
N MET A 125 12.70 6.94 2.82
CA MET A 125 11.41 6.26 2.84
C MET A 125 11.00 5.90 4.27
N GLN A 126 9.70 5.96 4.54
CA GLN A 126 9.07 5.48 5.76
C GLN A 126 7.95 4.53 5.39
N VAL A 127 8.08 3.26 5.78
CA VAL A 127 7.04 2.25 5.63
C VAL A 127 5.84 2.60 6.50
N ILE A 128 4.65 2.45 5.93
CA ILE A 128 3.36 2.64 6.58
C ILE A 128 2.68 1.30 6.84
N GLY A 129 2.85 0.34 5.93
CA GLY A 129 2.23 -0.96 6.02
C GLY A 129 2.22 -1.71 4.70
N VAL A 130 1.39 -2.74 4.63
CA VAL A 130 1.26 -3.63 3.45
C VAL A 130 -0.18 -3.64 2.97
N VAL A 131 -0.38 -3.55 1.67
CA VAL A 131 -1.68 -3.72 1.03
C VAL A 131 -1.77 -5.13 0.46
N LYS A 132 -2.80 -5.87 0.91
CA LYS A 132 -3.12 -7.22 0.45
C LYS A 132 -4.42 -7.21 -0.34
N GLY A 133 -4.65 -8.24 -1.17
CA GLY A 133 -5.86 -8.34 -2.00
C GLY A 133 -5.83 -7.41 -3.22
N THR A 134 -4.63 -7.05 -3.70
CA THR A 134 -4.43 -6.34 -4.97
C THR A 134 -3.98 -7.32 -6.06
N SER A 135 -3.91 -6.87 -7.31
CA SER A 135 -3.32 -7.64 -8.41
C SER A 135 -1.78 -7.61 -8.40
N CYS A 136 -1.17 -7.36 -7.24
CA CYS A 136 0.28 -7.29 -7.09
C CYS A 136 0.91 -8.67 -7.34
N PRO A 137 1.96 -8.78 -8.17
CA PRO A 137 2.58 -10.06 -8.49
C PRO A 137 3.26 -10.72 -7.29
N CYS A 138 3.66 -9.95 -6.28
CA CYS A 138 4.33 -10.46 -5.10
C CYS A 138 3.45 -10.54 -3.84
N ASP A 139 2.12 -10.57 -4.00
CA ASP A 139 1.07 -10.67 -2.95
C ASP A 139 1.05 -9.55 -1.88
N GLU A 140 2.15 -8.83 -1.69
CA GLU A 140 2.35 -7.78 -0.69
C GLU A 140 2.86 -6.51 -1.37
N LEU A 141 1.96 -5.53 -1.56
CA LEU A 141 2.32 -4.18 -1.99
C LEU A 141 2.75 -3.37 -0.75
N VAL A 142 4.02 -3.02 -0.63
CA VAL A 142 4.53 -2.26 0.52
C VAL A 142 4.20 -0.78 0.33
N LEU A 143 3.38 -0.24 1.23
CA LEU A 143 2.98 1.18 1.22
C LEU A 143 3.95 2.00 2.07
N MET A 144 4.45 3.09 1.50
CA MET A 144 5.43 3.98 2.12
C MET A 144 5.22 5.44 1.73
N THR A 145 5.96 6.34 2.38
CA THR A 145 5.99 7.79 2.09
C THR A 145 7.41 8.31 2.24
N CYS A 146 7.69 9.47 1.67
CA CYS A 146 8.90 10.24 1.97
C CYS A 146 8.56 11.68 2.36
N GLU A 147 9.55 12.57 2.38
CA GLU A 147 9.43 13.97 2.77
C GLU A 147 8.47 14.77 1.88
N ASP A 148 8.21 14.30 0.66
CA ASP A 148 7.25 14.93 -0.27
C ASP A 148 5.78 14.67 0.09
N LYS A 149 5.53 13.82 1.12
CA LYS A 149 4.22 13.46 1.68
C LYS A 149 3.29 12.72 0.71
N LYS A 150 3.83 12.22 -0.41
CA LYS A 150 3.11 11.35 -1.33
C LYS A 150 3.21 9.91 -0.87
N LEU A 151 2.30 9.09 -1.37
CA LEU A 151 2.25 7.68 -1.05
C LEU A 151 2.76 6.85 -2.21
N TYR A 152 3.66 5.95 -1.89
CA TYR A 152 4.30 5.06 -2.83
C TYR A 152 4.00 3.61 -2.47
N GLY A 153 3.73 2.78 -3.47
CA GLY A 153 3.56 1.34 -3.33
C GLY A 153 4.67 0.61 -4.06
N TYR A 154 5.45 -0.21 -3.36
CA TYR A 154 6.46 -1.07 -3.98
C TYR A 154 5.91 -2.48 -4.14
N ASP A 155 5.89 -2.98 -5.38
CA ASP A 155 5.31 -4.27 -5.71
C ASP A 155 6.33 -5.42 -5.81
N GLY A 156 7.62 -5.11 -5.62
CA GLY A 156 8.74 -6.04 -5.75
C GLY A 156 9.65 -5.74 -6.94
N GLU A 157 9.18 -4.96 -7.91
CA GLU A 157 9.96 -4.56 -9.10
C GLU A 157 9.89 -3.05 -9.35
N GLU A 158 8.70 -2.46 -9.24
CA GLU A 158 8.43 -1.06 -9.55
C GLU A 158 7.92 -0.30 -8.30
N LEU A 159 8.27 0.98 -8.22
CA LEU A 159 7.70 1.90 -7.26
C LEU A 159 6.55 2.69 -7.91
N HIS A 160 5.35 2.54 -7.40
CA HIS A 160 4.13 3.19 -7.89
C HIS A 160 3.80 4.42 -7.06
N LEU A 161 3.50 5.56 -7.70
CA LEU A 161 2.89 6.70 -6.99
C LEU A 161 1.40 6.44 -6.84
N VAL A 162 1.00 5.84 -5.71
CA VAL A 162 -0.36 5.32 -5.52
C VAL A 162 -1.35 6.36 -4.97
N ALA A 163 -0.86 7.46 -4.42
CA ALA A 163 -1.69 8.59 -4.01
C ALA A 163 -0.84 9.86 -3.88
N SER A 164 -1.43 11.02 -4.20
CA SER A 164 -0.72 12.30 -4.13
C SER A 164 -0.60 12.84 -2.70
N SER A 165 -1.40 12.32 -1.78
CA SER A 165 -1.35 12.68 -0.37
C SER A 165 -2.00 11.62 0.51
N PHE A 166 -1.70 11.67 1.80
CA PHE A 166 -2.41 10.89 2.80
C PHE A 166 -3.91 11.24 2.96
N LEU A 167 -4.39 12.35 2.42
CA LEU A 167 -5.84 12.63 2.43
C LEU A 167 -6.60 11.65 1.54
N GLU A 168 -5.99 11.17 0.46
CA GLU A 168 -6.61 10.13 -0.39
C GLU A 168 -6.73 8.79 0.35
N LEU A 169 -5.83 8.51 1.31
CA LEU A 169 -6.03 7.39 2.23
C LEU A 169 -7.27 7.60 3.10
N CYS A 170 -7.62 8.83 3.51
CA CYS A 170 -8.88 9.10 4.24
C CYS A 170 -10.11 8.66 3.46
N ASP A 171 -10.07 8.82 2.15
CA ASP A 171 -11.13 8.34 1.26
C ASP A 171 -11.08 6.84 1.01
N LYS A 172 -10.07 6.15 1.56
CA LYS A 172 -9.78 4.72 1.45
C LYS A 172 -9.44 4.32 0.02
N THR A 173 -8.75 5.19 -0.70
CA THR A 173 -8.43 4.97 -2.12
C THR A 173 -6.94 5.06 -2.34
N ILE A 174 -6.42 4.06 -3.05
CA ILE A 174 -5.10 4.10 -3.68
C ILE A 174 -5.25 3.73 -5.15
N GLU A 175 -4.38 4.27 -5.99
CA GLU A 175 -4.26 3.93 -7.40
C GLU A 175 -3.20 2.85 -7.56
N TYR A 176 -3.64 1.60 -7.71
CA TYR A 176 -2.74 0.48 -8.00
C TYR A 176 -3.36 -0.47 -9.05
N PRO A 177 -2.63 -0.85 -10.11
CA PRO A 177 -1.32 -0.30 -10.52
C PRO A 177 -1.42 1.19 -10.85
N ALA A 178 -0.45 1.99 -10.40
CA ALA A 178 -0.44 3.42 -10.66
C ALA A 178 -0.07 3.75 -12.11
N SER A 179 -0.66 4.83 -12.63
CA SER A 179 -0.28 5.45 -13.89
C SER A 179 1.17 5.95 -13.89
N LYS A 180 1.63 6.52 -12.77
CA LYS A 180 3.02 6.95 -12.59
C LYS A 180 3.81 5.92 -11.79
N ARG A 181 4.92 5.48 -12.38
CA ARG A 181 5.79 4.42 -11.85
C ARG A 181 7.24 4.81 -12.01
N TYR A 182 8.09 4.16 -11.22
CA TYR A 182 9.51 4.34 -11.23
C TYR A 182 10.18 2.96 -11.23
N TYR A 183 11.17 2.78 -12.10
CA TYR A 183 11.99 1.57 -12.14
C TYR A 183 13.31 1.77 -11.39
N ASN A 184 13.97 0.67 -11.03
CA ASN A 184 15.28 0.72 -10.41
C ASN A 184 16.31 1.40 -11.32
N GLY A 185 16.88 2.52 -10.87
CA GLY A 185 17.83 3.33 -11.63
C GLY A 185 17.21 4.53 -12.35
N GLU A 186 15.91 4.79 -12.19
CA GLU A 186 15.26 6.04 -12.63
C GLU A 186 16.01 7.29 -12.14
N ALA A 187 16.60 7.23 -10.94
CA ALA A 187 17.42 8.31 -10.39
C ALA A 187 18.61 8.73 -11.28
N PHE A 188 19.07 7.86 -12.18
CA PHE A 188 20.23 8.09 -13.05
C PHE A 188 19.86 8.33 -14.51
N LYS A 189 18.57 8.45 -14.83
CA LYS A 189 18.10 8.60 -16.22
C LYS A 189 18.70 9.82 -16.94
N ASP A 190 18.83 10.91 -16.20
CA ASP A 190 19.39 12.18 -16.71
C ASP A 190 20.91 12.28 -16.50
N MET A 191 21.56 11.22 -16.00
CA MET A 191 23.00 11.19 -15.88
C MET A 191 23.61 11.15 -17.28
N VAL A 192 24.17 12.27 -17.73
CA VAL A 192 24.95 12.35 -18.97
C VAL A 192 26.03 11.28 -18.88
N ARG A 193 26.03 10.31 -19.82
CA ARG A 193 27.08 9.28 -19.90
C ARG A 193 28.43 9.98 -19.91
N ILE A 194 29.09 10.00 -18.75
CA ILE A 194 30.46 10.48 -18.64
C ILE A 194 31.26 9.57 -19.57
N LYS A 195 31.89 10.16 -20.60
CA LYS A 195 32.73 9.40 -21.52
C LYS A 195 33.73 8.61 -20.66
N MET A 196 33.70 7.28 -20.80
CA MET A 196 34.67 6.41 -20.13
C MET A 196 36.07 6.94 -20.41
N SER A 197 36.84 7.13 -19.34
CA SER A 197 38.24 7.48 -19.46
C SER A 197 39.00 6.38 -20.23
N ASP A 198 40.18 6.71 -20.73
CA ASP A 198 41.07 5.73 -21.36
C ASP A 198 41.34 4.54 -20.44
N VAL A 199 41.46 4.81 -19.14
CA VAL A 199 41.62 3.80 -18.10
C VAL A 199 40.38 2.91 -17.98
N GLY A 200 39.18 3.49 -17.96
CA GLY A 200 37.93 2.73 -17.90
C GLY A 200 37.71 1.85 -19.13
N ARG A 201 38.12 2.33 -20.32
CA ARG A 201 38.08 1.52 -21.55
C ARG A 201 39.03 0.34 -21.49
N LYS A 202 40.29 0.54 -21.09
CA LYS A 202 41.27 -0.54 -20.93
C LYS A 202 40.80 -1.61 -19.94
N LEU A 203 40.30 -1.20 -18.78
CA LEU A 203 39.80 -2.13 -17.77
C LEU A 203 38.63 -2.97 -18.27
N GLN A 204 37.73 -2.38 -19.07
CA GLN A 204 36.59 -3.10 -19.63
C GLN A 204 37.01 -4.08 -20.72
N GLU A 205 38.01 -3.75 -21.53
CA GLU A 205 38.62 -4.66 -22.50
C GLU A 205 39.32 -5.84 -21.82
N GLU A 206 40.09 -5.57 -20.76
CA GLU A 206 40.74 -6.60 -19.95
C GLU A 206 39.73 -7.52 -19.28
N HIS A 207 38.68 -6.97 -18.66
CA HIS A 207 37.61 -7.77 -18.06
C HIS A 207 36.92 -8.66 -19.10
N LYS A 208 36.60 -8.11 -20.28
CA LYS A 208 35.98 -8.90 -21.36
C LYS A 208 36.89 -10.03 -21.84
N LYS A 209 38.19 -9.78 -21.93
CA LYS A 209 39.18 -10.81 -22.31
C LYS A 209 39.22 -11.94 -21.28
N LEU A 210 39.30 -11.60 -19.99
CA LEU A 210 39.31 -12.58 -18.90
C LEU A 210 38.03 -13.41 -18.82
N VAL A 211 36.86 -12.78 -19.02
CA VAL A 211 35.57 -13.49 -19.06
C VAL A 211 35.51 -14.48 -20.22
N ASN A 212 35.98 -14.07 -21.40
CA ASN A 212 35.99 -14.96 -22.57
C ASN A 212 36.97 -16.13 -22.38
N GLU A 213 38.16 -15.88 -21.84
CA GLU A 213 39.15 -16.91 -21.54
C GLU A 213 38.63 -17.92 -20.50
N THR A 214 37.99 -17.43 -19.43
CA THR A 214 37.40 -18.30 -18.39
C THR A 214 36.20 -19.09 -18.89
N GLN A 215 35.31 -18.48 -19.70
CA GLN A 215 34.23 -19.22 -20.36
C GLN A 215 34.76 -20.29 -21.30
N SER A 216 35.77 -19.98 -22.12
CA SER A 216 36.36 -20.95 -23.05
C SER A 216 37.03 -22.11 -22.31
N ALA A 217 37.78 -21.82 -21.24
CA ALA A 217 38.41 -22.84 -20.41
C ALA A 217 37.37 -23.74 -19.72
N PHE A 218 36.29 -23.15 -19.20
CA PHE A 218 35.19 -23.90 -18.60
C PHE A 218 34.53 -24.82 -19.61
N VAL A 219 34.20 -24.33 -20.82
CA VAL A 219 33.59 -25.14 -21.88
C VAL A 219 34.47 -26.32 -22.28
N SER A 220 35.79 -26.14 -22.34
CA SER A 220 36.73 -27.23 -22.67
C SER A 220 36.87 -28.32 -21.60
N LEU A 221 36.47 -28.05 -20.35
CA LEU A 221 36.53 -29.03 -19.25
C LEU A 221 35.32 -29.96 -19.20
N ILE A 222 34.22 -29.58 -19.86
CA ILE A 222 32.94 -30.30 -19.89
C ILE A 222 32.61 -30.90 -21.25
N SER A 223 33.48 -30.71 -22.25
CA SER A 223 33.43 -31.37 -23.58
C SER A 223 34.31 -32.60 -23.63
#